data_AF-A0A915JVY1-F1
#
_entry.id   AF-A0A915JVY1-F1
#
_cell.length_a   1.000
_cell.length_b   1.000
_cell.length_c   1.000
_cell.angle_alpha   90.00
_cell.angle_beta   90.00
_cell.angle_gamma   90.00
#
_symmetry.space_group_name_H-M   'P 1'
#
loop_
_entity.id
_entity.type
_entity.pdbx_description
1 polymer ?
#
loop_
_entity_poly.entity_id
_entity_poly.type
_entity_poly.pdbx_seq_one_letter_code
_entity_poly.pdbx_strand_id
1 'polypeptide(L)'
;MTIDKESWGYRRLARLDDYLKVDDLIEILVKTISCGGNLLLNVGPTHDGRITPIFEERLLGLGKFIDVNEEAIFGTKPWIFQNDTKTPDIW
;
A
#
# COMPACT_ATOMS: atom_id res chain seq x y z
N MET A 1 2.73 -1.83 -7.44
CA MET A 1 3.82 -1.62 -6.45
C MET A 1 4.10 -2.90 -5.69
N THR A 2 5.18 -3.00 -4.92
CA THR A 2 5.53 -4.17 -4.10
C THR A 2 5.81 -3.74 -2.65
N ILE A 3 5.59 -4.64 -1.69
CA ILE A 3 5.86 -4.36 -0.27
C ILE A 3 7.37 -4.37 0.01
N ASP A 4 8.15 -5.18 -0.71
CA ASP A 4 9.62 -5.17 -0.67
C ASP A 4 10.14 -4.05 -1.58
N LYS A 5 10.96 -3.14 -1.06
CA LYS A 5 11.49 -1.97 -1.78
C LYS A 5 12.46 -2.34 -2.90
N GLU A 6 13.07 -3.52 -2.86
CA GLU A 6 14.14 -3.90 -3.79
C GLU A 6 13.74 -4.97 -4.81
N SER A 7 12.65 -5.72 -4.58
CA SER A 7 12.28 -6.84 -5.45
C SER A 7 10.79 -7.13 -5.50
N TRP A 8 10.37 -7.76 -6.59
CA TRP A 8 9.04 -8.35 -6.75
C TRP A 8 8.95 -9.77 -6.16
N GLY A 9 10.10 -10.47 -6.08
CA GLY A 9 10.18 -11.85 -5.60
C GLY A 9 10.65 -11.95 -4.15
N TYR A 10 10.54 -13.15 -3.58
CA TYR A 10 11.01 -13.40 -2.22
C TYR A 10 12.54 -13.30 -2.10
N ARG A 11 13.01 -12.44 -1.17
CA ARG A 11 14.42 -12.31 -0.80
C ARG A 11 14.65 -12.88 0.61
N ARG A 12 15.42 -13.97 0.71
CA ARG A 12 15.74 -14.63 1.99
C ARG A 12 16.55 -13.75 2.94
N LEU A 13 17.40 -12.87 2.41
CA LEU A 13 18.30 -12.01 3.17
C LEU A 13 17.76 -10.58 3.37
N ALA A 14 16.50 -10.34 2.99
CA ALA A 14 15.87 -9.03 3.18
C ALA A 14 15.80 -8.67 4.66
N ARG A 15 16.07 -7.40 4.96
CA ARG A 15 15.95 -6.84 6.31
C ARG A 15 14.57 -6.24 6.49
N LEU A 16 14.14 -6.05 7.73
CA LEU A 16 12.84 -5.44 8.03
C LEU A 16 12.69 -4.04 7.42
N ASP A 17 13.77 -3.26 7.40
CA ASP A 17 13.79 -1.91 6.82
C ASP A 17 13.66 -1.90 5.29
N ASP A 18 13.88 -3.04 4.62
CA ASP A 18 13.70 -3.19 3.18
C ASP A 18 12.21 -3.32 2.81
N TYR A 19 11.33 -3.48 3.78
CA TYR A 19 9.88 -3.54 3.57
C TYR A 19 9.24 -2.18 3.88
N LEU A 20 8.26 -1.78 3.07
CA LEU A 20 7.42 -0.61 3.35
C LEU A 20 6.66 -0.80 4.65
N LYS A 21 6.50 0.26 5.44
CA LYS A 21 5.65 0.31 6.65
C LYS A 21 4.17 0.24 6.27
N VAL A 22 3.29 -0.14 7.21
CA VAL A 22 1.84 -0.15 6.96
C VAL A 22 1.37 1.26 6.62
N ASP A 23 1.89 2.24 7.34
CA ASP A 23 1.63 3.66 7.10
C ASP A 23 2.05 4.09 5.69
N ASP A 24 3.23 3.66 5.22
CA ASP A 24 3.69 3.93 3.85
C ASP A 24 2.72 3.34 2.81
N LEU A 25 2.21 2.12 3.04
CA LEU A 25 1.24 1.48 2.14
C LEU A 25 -0.09 2.22 2.12
N ILE A 26 -0.55 2.71 3.27
CA ILE A 26 -1.78 3.51 3.39
C ILE A 26 -1.60 4.84 2.66
N GLU A 27 -0.49 5.53 2.85
CA GLU A 27 -0.19 6.79 2.18
C GLU A 27 -0.22 6.62 0.66
N ILE A 28 0.44 5.57 0.15
CA ILE A 28 0.45 5.27 -1.29
C ILE A 28 -0.96 4.93 -1.79
N LEU A 29 -1.75 4.17 -1.03
CA LEU A 29 -3.14 3.86 -1.38
C LEU A 29 -3.98 5.13 -1.50
N VAL A 30 -3.97 5.97 -0.46
CA VAL A 30 -4.76 7.21 -0.39
C VAL A 30 -4.34 8.17 -1.50
N LYS A 31 -3.04 8.34 -1.75
CA LYS A 31 -2.54 9.17 -2.84
C LYS A 31 -2.96 8.63 -4.22
N THR A 32 -2.97 7.32 -4.39
CA THR A 32 -3.36 6.70 -5.66
C THR A 32 -4.85 6.93 -5.96
N ILE A 33 -5.73 6.69 -4.98
CA ILE A 33 -7.18 6.86 -5.15
C ILE A 33 -7.59 8.34 -5.25
N SER A 34 -6.90 9.25 -4.55
CA SER A 34 -7.18 10.69 -4.62
C SER A 34 -6.92 11.27 -6.01
N CYS A 35 -6.02 10.63 -6.77
CA CYS A 35 -5.70 10.93 -8.15
C CYS A 35 -6.48 10.08 -9.17
N GLY A 36 -7.48 9.31 -8.72
CA GLY A 36 -8.34 8.49 -9.60
C GLY A 36 -7.66 7.24 -10.14
N GLY A 37 -6.57 6.79 -9.52
CA GLY A 37 -5.88 5.55 -9.86
C GLY A 37 -6.37 4.35 -9.03
N ASN A 38 -6.01 3.15 -9.50
CA ASN A 38 -6.19 1.91 -8.76
C ASN A 38 -4.85 1.39 -8.25
N LEU A 39 -4.82 0.87 -7.02
CA LEU A 39 -3.61 0.29 -6.46
C LEU A 39 -3.56 -1.22 -6.65
N LEU A 40 -2.51 -1.70 -7.32
CA LEU A 40 -2.15 -3.13 -7.36
C LEU A 40 -0.92 -3.39 -6.50
N LEU A 41 -1.09 -4.17 -5.44
CA LEU A 41 -0.06 -4.51 -4.46
C LEU A 41 0.48 -5.92 -4.70
N ASN A 42 1.80 -6.05 -4.86
CA ASN A 42 2.50 -7.31 -5.05
C ASN A 42 3.02 -7.90 -3.74
N VAL A 43 3.01 -9.23 -3.67
CA VAL A 43 3.60 -10.03 -2.60
C VAL A 43 4.46 -11.14 -3.23
N GLY A 44 5.61 -11.43 -2.61
CA GLY A 44 6.51 -12.50 -3.07
C GLY A 44 6.46 -13.70 -2.13
N PRO A 45 5.70 -14.77 -2.44
CA PRO A 45 5.69 -15.97 -1.63
C PRO A 45 7.06 -16.65 -1.61
N THR A 46 7.30 -17.44 -0.57
CA THR A 46 8.46 -18.32 -0.50
C THR A 46 8.38 -19.44 -1.55
N HIS A 47 9.50 -20.12 -1.81
CA HIS A 47 9.57 -21.23 -2.77
C HIS A 47 8.58 -22.38 -2.52
N ASP A 48 8.16 -22.56 -1.26
CA ASP A 48 7.19 -23.55 -0.79
C ASP A 48 5.75 -22.99 -0.77
N GLY A 49 5.54 -21.81 -1.37
CA GLY A 49 4.22 -21.21 -1.58
C GLY A 49 3.65 -20.48 -0.37
N ARG A 50 4.44 -20.19 0.66
CA ARG A 50 3.97 -19.51 1.87
C ARG A 50 4.15 -18.00 1.77
N ILE A 51 3.15 -17.24 2.22
CA ILE A 51 3.31 -15.82 2.47
C ILE A 51 4.10 -15.68 3.77
N THR A 52 5.15 -14.86 3.77
CA THR A 52 5.96 -14.66 4.97
C THR A 52 5.22 -13.82 6.01
N PRO A 53 5.51 -13.98 7.32
CA PRO A 53 4.81 -13.25 8.37
C PRO A 53 4.83 -11.72 8.19
N ILE A 54 5.92 -11.16 7.66
CA ILE A 54 6.03 -9.72 7.42
C ILE A 54 5.04 -9.25 6.34
N PHE A 55 4.87 -10.01 5.24
CA PHE A 55 3.88 -9.67 4.22
C PHE A 55 2.46 -9.82 4.77
N GLU A 56 2.18 -10.89 5.52
CA GLU A 56 0.89 -11.12 6.16
C GLU A 56 0.52 -9.98 7.11
N GLU A 57 1.43 -9.58 8.00
CA GLU A 57 1.24 -8.46 8.92
C GLU A 57 0.86 -7.17 8.17
N ARG A 58 1.52 -6.91 7.03
CA ARG A 58 1.30 -5.69 6.25
C ARG A 58 -0.03 -5.70 5.52
N LEU A 59 -0.41 -6.85 4.96
CA LEU A 59 -1.72 -7.05 4.32
C LEU A 59 -2.85 -6.92 5.33
N LEU A 60 -2.71 -7.53 6.51
CA LEU A 60 -3.70 -7.43 7.59
C LEU A 60 -3.80 -6.01 8.14
N GLY A 61 -2.67 -5.32 8.29
CA GLY A 61 -2.64 -3.91 8.69
C GLY A 61 -3.38 -3.01 7.69
N LEU A 62 -3.10 -3.17 6.40
CA LEU A 62 -3.79 -2.45 5.34
C LEU A 62 -5.29 -2.81 5.30
N GLY A 63 -5.62 -4.08 5.44
CA GLY A 63 -7.01 -4.57 5.46
C GLY A 63 -7.84 -4.05 6.63
N LYS A 64 -7.23 -3.78 7.79
CA LYS A 64 -7.90 -3.10 8.90
C LYS A 64 -8.20 -1.63 8.60
N PHE A 65 -7.30 -0.95 7.88
CA PHE A 65 -7.51 0.45 7.49
C PHE A 65 -8.64 0.57 6.45
N ILE A 66 -8.48 -0.12 5.32
CA ILE A 66 -9.49 -1.02 4.75
C ILE A 66 -10.93 -0.88 5.23
N ASP A 67 -11.27 -1.86 6.05
CA ASP A 67 -12.56 -2.12 6.70
C ASP A 67 -13.17 -0.88 7.37
N VAL A 68 -12.35 -0.07 8.03
CA VAL A 68 -12.83 1.14 8.73
C VAL A 68 -13.17 2.28 7.77
N ASN A 69 -12.52 2.35 6.60
CA ASN A 69 -12.58 3.51 5.69
C ASN A 69 -13.12 3.15 4.30
N GLU A 70 -13.86 2.04 4.17
CA GLU A 70 -14.26 1.49 2.88
C GLU A 70 -15.05 2.49 2.01
N GLU A 71 -15.89 3.33 2.62
CA GLU A 71 -16.69 4.37 1.94
C GLU A 71 -15.83 5.44 1.25
N ALA A 72 -14.63 5.69 1.76
CA ALA A 72 -13.69 6.65 1.18
C ALA A 72 -12.81 6.02 0.08
N ILE A 73 -12.86 4.71 -0.09
CA ILE A 73 -11.95 3.96 -0.97
C ILE A 73 -12.71 3.39 -2.17
N PHE A 74 -13.80 2.65 -1.94
CA PHE A 74 -14.50 1.96 -3.01
C PHE A 74 -15.58 2.82 -3.64
N GLY A 75 -15.62 2.83 -4.98
CA GLY A 75 -16.63 3.56 -5.76
C GLY A 75 -16.49 5.10 -5.71
N THR A 76 -15.42 5.60 -5.08
CA THR A 76 -15.14 7.03 -5.02
C THR A 76 -14.59 7.55 -6.35
N LYS A 77 -14.59 8.88 -6.49
CA LYS A 77 -14.03 9.58 -7.65
C LYS A 77 -13.08 10.66 -7.14
N PRO A 78 -11.99 10.93 -7.87
CA PRO A 78 -11.10 12.03 -7.51
C PRO A 78 -11.87 13.35 -7.48
N TRP A 79 -11.46 14.22 -6.56
CA TRP A 79 -12.04 15.55 -6.46
C TRP A 79 -11.66 16.42 -7.68
N ILE A 80 -12.53 17.34 -8.08
CA ILE A 80 -12.38 18.15 -9.29
C ILE A 80 -11.26 19.21 -9.15
N PHE A 81 -10.98 19.64 -7.91
CA PHE A 81 -9.98 20.66 -7.61
C PHE A 81 -8.86 20.10 -6.74
N GLN A 82 -7.84 19.51 -7.36
CA GLN A 82 -6.66 18.98 -6.67
C GLN A 82 -5.67 20.10 -6.31
N ASN A 83 -6.07 21.03 -5.44
CA ASN A 83 -5.17 22.04 -4.91
C ASN A 83 -5.39 22.19 -3.40
N ASP A 84 -4.65 21.42 -2.61
CA ASP A 84 -4.61 21.57 -1.17
C ASP A 84 -3.56 22.63 -0.81
N THR A 85 -4.04 23.82 -0.44
CA THR A 85 -3.18 24.97 -0.10
C THR A 85 -2.42 24.78 1.21
N LYS A 86 -2.82 23.81 2.05
CA LYS A 86 -2.14 23.50 3.32
C LYS A 86 -1.08 22.42 3.15
N THR A 87 -1.22 21.56 2.14
CA THR A 87 -0.32 20.42 1.91
C THR A 87 0.00 20.27 0.42
N PRO A 88 0.92 21.10 -0.10
CA PRO A 88 1.21 21.17 -1.52
C PRO A 88 1.81 19.88 -2.10
N ASP A 89 2.47 19.05 -1.26
CA ASP A 89 3.18 17.84 -1.71
C ASP A 89 2.31 16.56 -1.71
N ILE A 90 1.04 16.66 -1.29
CA ILE A 90 0.13 15.51 -1.24
C ILE A 90 -0.36 15.13 -2.65
N TRP A 91 -0.44 16.12 -3.55
CA TRP A 91 -0.79 15.92 -4.96
C TRP A 91 0.47 15.57 -5.78
#